data_AF-A0A1V5IB12-F1
#
_entry.id   AF-A0A1V5IB12-F1
#
_cell.length_a   1.000
_cell.length_b   1.000
_cell.length_c   1.000
_cell.angle_alpha   90.00
_cell.angle_beta   90.00
_cell.angle_gamma   90.00
#
_symmetry.space_group_name_H-M   'P 1'
#
loop_
_entity.id
_entity.type
_entity.pdbx_description
1 polymer ?
#
loop_
_entity_poly.entity_id
_entity_poly.type
_entity_poly.pdbx_seq_one_letter_code
_entity_poly.pdbx_strand_id
1 'polypeptide(L)'
;MEDFYLRSGITLDLYSPTYRFADLAFARTVPVDEVREIVKDFPVDVLDTGFAIHLQSNGVTKGLAFLNLAAEFGLDPSDFLAAGDAENDLELLRYAGIGIAVQNAHPAAAAVATYIAQKEFGDGFVEALDRYMPYFLER
;
A
#
# COMPACT_ATOMS: atom_id res chain seq x y z
N MET A 1 -16.75 11.64 -11.03
CA MET A 1 -17.10 10.94 -9.78
C MET A 1 -17.62 11.92 -8.73
N GLU A 2 -16.86 12.97 -8.36
CA GLU A 2 -17.31 13.98 -7.40
C GLU A 2 -18.63 14.64 -7.81
N ASP A 3 -18.73 15.15 -9.04
CA ASP A 3 -20.00 15.70 -9.57
C ASP A 3 -21.15 14.70 -9.57
N PHE A 4 -20.87 13.40 -9.71
CA PHE A 4 -21.89 12.35 -9.70
C PHE A 4 -22.49 12.22 -8.30
N TYR A 5 -21.65 12.11 -7.27
CA TYR A 5 -22.12 12.01 -5.89
C TYR A 5 -22.73 13.31 -5.38
N LEU A 6 -22.21 14.47 -5.81
CA LEU A 6 -22.75 15.76 -5.43
C LEU A 6 -24.20 15.94 -5.93
N ARG A 7 -24.52 15.47 -7.14
CA ARG A 7 -25.91 15.45 -7.66
C ARG A 7 -26.83 14.54 -6.85
N SER A 8 -26.29 13.53 -6.19
CA SER A 8 -27.00 12.63 -5.29
C SER A 8 -27.02 13.10 -3.83
N GLY A 9 -26.50 14.31 -3.54
CA GLY A 9 -26.46 14.88 -2.20
C GLY A 9 -25.37 14.32 -1.29
N ILE A 10 -24.37 13.62 -1.86
CA ILE A 10 -23.25 13.02 -1.12
C ILE A 10 -21.98 13.81 -1.45
N THR A 11 -21.30 14.31 -0.42
CA THR A 11 -19.97 14.91 -0.54
C THR A 11 -18.91 13.86 -0.25
N LEU A 12 -17.94 13.70 -1.15
CA LEU A 12 -16.79 12.84 -0.90
C LEU A 12 -15.78 13.57 -0.01
N ASP A 13 -15.33 12.91 1.05
CA ASP A 13 -14.25 13.41 1.89
C ASP A 13 -12.91 12.92 1.30
N LEU A 14 -12.20 13.84 0.64
CA LEU A 14 -10.97 13.52 -0.08
C LEU A 14 -9.79 13.41 0.90
N TYR A 15 -9.15 12.24 0.91
CA TYR A 15 -7.88 12.00 1.60
C TYR A 15 -6.66 12.22 0.70
N SER A 16 -6.87 12.98 -0.38
CA SER A 16 -5.86 13.33 -1.37
C SER A 16 -5.41 14.77 -1.16
N PRO A 17 -4.42 15.01 -0.28
CA PRO A 17 -3.84 16.33 -0.14
C PRO A 17 -3.23 16.79 -1.47
N THR A 18 -2.99 18.10 -1.61
CA THR A 18 -2.51 18.76 -2.84
C THR A 18 -1.25 18.12 -3.46
N TYR A 19 -0.47 17.36 -2.69
CA TYR A 19 0.77 16.71 -3.12
C TYR A 19 0.65 15.20 -3.34
N ARG A 20 -0.56 14.64 -3.34
CA ARG A 20 -0.80 13.23 -3.64
C ARG A 20 -0.97 13.05 -5.15
N PHE A 21 0.09 12.63 -5.82
CA PHE A 21 0.10 12.42 -7.28
C PHE A 21 -0.03 10.95 -7.70
N ALA A 22 0.11 10.01 -6.77
CA ALA A 22 0.15 8.59 -7.06
C ALA A 22 -1.25 7.95 -7.24
N ASP A 23 -2.26 8.49 -6.56
CA ASP A 23 -3.62 7.98 -6.55
C ASP A 23 -4.61 9.01 -6.01
N LEU A 24 -5.90 8.80 -6.28
CA LEU A 24 -7.00 9.52 -5.65
C LEU A 24 -7.59 8.65 -4.53
N ALA A 25 -7.41 9.07 -3.28
CA ALA A 25 -8.01 8.44 -2.11
C ALA A 25 -9.13 9.30 -1.50
N PHE A 26 -10.19 8.65 -1.04
CA PHE A 26 -11.31 9.28 -0.34
C PHE A 26 -11.93 8.33 0.69
N ALA A 27 -12.65 8.93 1.65
CA ALA A 27 -13.32 8.21 2.72
C ALA A 27 -14.27 7.13 2.21
N ARG A 28 -14.42 6.05 2.99
CA ARG A 28 -15.35 4.95 2.71
C ARG A 28 -16.81 5.31 3.04
N THR A 29 -17.28 6.45 2.53
CA THR A 29 -18.65 6.96 2.74
C THR A 29 -19.65 6.48 1.68
N VAL A 30 -19.16 5.80 0.64
CA VAL A 30 -19.95 5.25 -0.47
C VAL A 30 -19.62 3.76 -0.69
N PRO A 31 -20.53 2.95 -1.24
CA PRO A 31 -20.24 1.55 -1.52
C PRO A 31 -19.13 1.40 -2.57
N VAL A 32 -18.11 0.58 -2.28
CA VAL A 32 -16.98 0.36 -3.20
C VAL A 32 -17.41 -0.23 -4.56
N ASP A 33 -18.44 -1.07 -4.58
CA ASP A 33 -18.94 -1.66 -5.83
C ASP A 33 -19.61 -0.63 -6.74
N GLU A 34 -20.21 0.41 -6.17
CA GLU A 34 -20.73 1.54 -6.96
C GLU A 34 -19.59 2.35 -7.57
N VAL A 35 -18.51 2.58 -6.81
CA VAL A 35 -17.30 3.23 -7.32
C VAL A 35 -16.73 2.43 -8.48
N ARG A 36 -16.60 1.10 -8.34
CA ARG A 36 -16.13 0.21 -9.41
C ARG A 36 -16.95 0.33 -10.68
N GLU A 37 -18.28 0.38 -10.57
CA GLU A 37 -19.14 0.57 -11.74
C GLU A 37 -19.00 1.94 -12.39
N ILE A 38 -18.85 3.01 -11.60
CA ILE A 38 -18.67 4.37 -12.11
C ILE A 38 -17.36 4.50 -12.89
N VAL A 39 -16.29 3.85 -12.43
CA VAL A 39 -14.94 3.99 -13.02
C VAL A 39 -14.55 2.86 -13.96
N LYS A 40 -15.44 1.91 -14.26
CA LYS A 40 -15.11 0.69 -15.04
C LYS A 40 -14.50 0.94 -16.41
N ASP A 41 -14.83 2.06 -17.04
CA ASP A 41 -14.34 2.44 -18.38
C ASP A 41 -13.10 3.36 -18.30
N PHE A 42 -12.61 3.64 -17.09
CA PHE A 42 -11.40 4.41 -16.85
C PHE A 42 -10.21 3.47 -16.58
N PRO A 43 -8.97 3.89 -16.91
CA PRO A 43 -7.77 3.08 -16.68
C PRO A 43 -7.32 3.16 -15.22
N VAL A 44 -8.23 2.87 -14.28
CA VAL A 44 -7.95 2.87 -12.85
C VAL A 44 -8.39 1.59 -12.15
N ASP A 45 -7.57 1.13 -11.21
CA ASP A 45 -7.88 0.06 -10.27
C ASP A 45 -8.51 0.66 -9.00
N VAL A 46 -9.55 -0.01 -8.47
CA VAL A 46 -10.23 0.39 -7.22
C VAL A 46 -9.78 -0.50 -6.08
N LEU A 47 -9.02 0.07 -5.15
CA LEU A 47 -8.54 -0.61 -3.95
C LEU A 47 -9.31 -0.12 -2.72
N ASP A 48 -9.86 -1.06 -1.94
CA ASP A 48 -10.44 -0.78 -0.63
C ASP A 48 -9.49 -1.28 0.46
N THR A 49 -8.86 -0.34 1.17
CA THR A 49 -7.89 -0.66 2.25
C THR A 49 -8.57 -0.92 3.60
N GLY A 50 -9.91 -0.84 3.67
CA GLY A 50 -10.64 -0.83 4.94
C GLY A 50 -10.66 0.56 5.61
N PHE A 51 -9.67 1.40 5.33
CA PHE A 51 -9.62 2.80 5.76
C PHE A 51 -10.16 3.77 4.70
N ALA A 52 -9.74 3.60 3.45
CA ALA A 52 -10.10 4.48 2.33
C ALA A 52 -10.32 3.69 1.04
N ILE A 53 -11.04 4.29 0.10
CA ILE A 53 -11.09 3.83 -1.29
C ILE A 53 -10.02 4.59 -2.07
N HIS A 54 -9.20 3.86 -2.81
CA HIS A 54 -8.12 4.39 -3.64
C HIS A 54 -8.39 4.07 -5.11
N LEU A 55 -8.23 5.08 -5.97
CA LEU A 55 -8.20 4.94 -7.42
C LEU A 55 -6.76 5.12 -7.88
N GLN A 56 -6.16 4.03 -8.36
CA GLN A 56 -4.77 4.01 -8.82
C GLN A 56 -4.73 3.75 -10.32
N SER A 57 -3.74 4.27 -11.04
CA SER A 57 -3.60 3.94 -12.47
C SER A 57 -3.31 2.45 -12.65
N ASN A 58 -3.91 1.83 -13.66
CA ASN A 58 -3.72 0.39 -13.89
C ASN A 58 -2.25 0.00 -13.99
N GLY A 59 -1.89 -1.08 -13.30
CA GLY A 59 -0.53 -1.62 -13.30
C GLY A 59 0.49 -0.79 -12.51
N VAL A 60 0.07 0.27 -11.82
CA VAL A 60 0.92 1.01 -10.88
C VAL A 60 0.77 0.40 -9.48
N THR A 61 1.78 -0.35 -9.04
CA THR A 61 1.82 -0.97 -7.72
C THR A 61 3.05 -0.51 -6.93
N LYS A 62 3.00 -0.63 -5.59
CA LYS A 62 4.18 -0.40 -4.73
C LYS A 62 5.32 -1.35 -5.08
N GLY A 63 5.01 -2.59 -5.46
CA GLY A 63 6.00 -3.59 -5.87
C GLY A 63 6.75 -3.20 -7.15
N LEU A 64 6.01 -2.80 -8.20
CA LEU A 64 6.64 -2.35 -9.44
C LEU A 64 7.46 -1.07 -9.25
N ALA A 65 6.93 -0.11 -8.48
CA ALA A 65 7.66 1.11 -8.15
C ALA A 65 8.97 0.80 -7.40
N PHE A 66 8.93 -0.15 -6.46
CA PHE A 66 10.11 -0.63 -5.74
C PHE A 66 11.14 -1.28 -6.68
N LEU A 67 10.72 -2.20 -7.54
CA LEU A 67 11.63 -2.86 -8.49
C LEU A 67 12.31 -1.85 -9.43
N ASN A 68 11.56 -0.87 -9.93
CA ASN A 68 12.12 0.19 -10.77
C ASN A 68 13.13 1.04 -10.01
N LEU A 69 12.84 1.39 -8.75
CA LEU A 69 13.75 2.18 -7.91
C LEU A 69 15.04 1.42 -7.57
N ALA A 70 14.92 0.13 -7.22
CA ALA A 70 16.07 -0.73 -6.97
C ALA A 70 16.98 -0.81 -8.21
N ALA A 71 16.39 -1.00 -9.40
CA ALA A 71 17.11 -1.03 -10.66
C ALA A 71 17.80 0.31 -10.98
N GLU A 72 17.15 1.45 -10.72
CA GLU A 72 17.73 2.78 -10.91
C GLU A 72 18.96 3.01 -10.04
N PHE A 73 18.95 2.49 -8.81
CA PHE A 73 20.11 2.53 -7.91
C PHE A 73 21.16 1.45 -8.18
N GLY A 74 20.91 0.52 -9.10
CA GLY A 74 21.78 -0.63 -9.34
C GLY A 74 21.88 -1.59 -8.15
N LEU A 75 20.83 -1.64 -7.33
CA LEU A 75 20.73 -2.50 -6.15
C LEU A 75 19.84 -3.70 -6.44
N ASP A 76 20.16 -4.84 -5.81
CA ASP A 76 19.32 -6.03 -5.93
C ASP A 76 18.13 -5.90 -4.96
N PRO A 77 16.88 -6.23 -5.36
CA PRO A 77 15.74 -6.25 -4.44
C PRO A 77 15.96 -7.06 -3.16
N SER A 78 16.83 -8.08 -3.20
CA SER A 78 17.23 -8.87 -2.04
C SER A 78 18.05 -8.10 -1.00
N ASP A 79 18.59 -6.93 -1.34
CA ASP A 79 19.31 -6.04 -0.42
C ASP A 79 18.37 -5.13 0.39
N PHE A 80 17.05 -5.20 0.17
CA PHE A 80 16.09 -4.33 0.83
C PHE A 80 15.28 -5.03 1.93
N LEU A 81 14.96 -4.24 2.95
CA LEU A 81 13.88 -4.52 3.89
C LEU A 81 12.68 -3.64 3.52
N ALA A 82 11.52 -4.25 3.36
CA ALA A 82 10.25 -3.56 3.19
C ALA A 82 9.31 -3.88 4.35
N ALA A 83 8.54 -2.89 4.78
CA ALA A 83 7.49 -3.05 5.78
C ALA A 83 6.15 -2.61 5.19
N GLY A 84 5.10 -3.37 5.49
CA GLY A 84 3.75 -3.13 4.98
C GLY A 84 2.68 -3.83 5.81
N ASP A 85 1.45 -3.35 5.69
CA ASP A 85 0.33 -3.80 6.53
C ASP A 85 -0.95 -4.07 5.73
N ALA A 86 -1.00 -3.71 4.45
CA ALA A 86 -2.21 -3.79 3.64
C ALA A 86 -2.04 -4.64 2.37
N GLU A 87 -3.15 -4.90 1.67
CA GLU A 87 -3.15 -5.67 0.42
C GLU A 87 -2.36 -5.00 -0.72
N ASN A 88 -2.17 -3.67 -0.69
CA ASN A 88 -1.33 -3.01 -1.68
C ASN A 88 0.18 -3.15 -1.41
N ASP A 89 0.57 -3.75 -0.29
CA ASP A 89 1.97 -4.03 0.05
C ASP A 89 2.42 -5.43 -0.37
N LEU A 90 1.51 -6.31 -0.83
CA LEU A 90 1.84 -7.72 -1.06
C LEU A 90 3.03 -7.93 -2.00
N GLU A 91 3.04 -7.24 -3.14
CA GLU A 91 4.14 -7.35 -4.10
C GLU A 91 5.44 -6.76 -3.53
N LEU A 92 5.36 -5.62 -2.86
CA LEU A 92 6.51 -5.00 -2.21
C LEU A 92 7.15 -5.96 -1.20
N LEU A 93 6.35 -6.57 -0.34
CA LEU A 93 6.81 -7.54 0.66
C LEU A 93 7.37 -8.82 0.04
N ARG A 94 6.83 -9.28 -1.09
CA ARG A 94 7.33 -10.46 -1.82
C ARG A 94 8.65 -10.22 -2.52
N TYR A 95 8.86 -9.01 -3.06
CA TYR A 95 10.04 -8.70 -3.86
C TYR A 95 11.24 -8.28 -3.03
N ALA A 96 11.02 -7.66 -1.87
CA ALA A 96 12.12 -7.33 -0.96
C ALA A 96 12.76 -8.59 -0.39
N GLY A 97 14.08 -8.56 -0.17
CA GLY A 97 14.79 -9.67 0.47
C GLY A 97 14.27 -9.98 1.88
N ILE A 98 13.81 -8.93 2.58
CA ILE A 98 13.15 -9.06 3.88
C ILE A 98 11.81 -8.32 3.83
N GLY A 99 10.71 -9.06 3.77
CA GLY A 99 9.35 -8.50 3.92
C GLY A 99 8.88 -8.57 5.38
N ILE A 100 8.45 -7.43 5.93
CA ILE A 100 7.94 -7.29 7.30
C ILE A 100 6.44 -6.97 7.28
N ALA A 101 5.66 -7.72 8.04
CA ALA A 101 4.29 -7.35 8.42
C ALA A 101 4.21 -7.07 9.93
N VAL A 102 3.44 -6.06 10.32
CA VAL A 102 3.15 -5.78 11.75
C VAL A 102 2.03 -6.70 12.26
N GLN A 103 1.87 -6.84 13.58
CA GLN A 103 0.92 -7.81 14.14
C GLN A 103 -0.50 -7.61 13.62
N ASN A 104 -0.93 -6.36 13.48
CA ASN A 104 -2.28 -5.98 13.05
C ASN A 104 -2.41 -5.85 11.52
N ALA A 105 -1.41 -6.32 10.76
CA ALA A 105 -1.46 -6.30 9.31
C ALA A 105 -2.59 -7.17 8.76
N HIS A 106 -3.06 -6.83 7.57
CA HIS A 106 -4.02 -7.64 6.83
C HIS A 106 -3.50 -9.08 6.68
N PRO A 107 -4.35 -10.12 6.83
CA PRO A 107 -3.90 -11.51 6.76
C PRO A 107 -3.15 -11.85 5.47
N ALA A 108 -3.52 -11.24 4.35
CA ALA A 108 -2.80 -11.42 3.09
C ALA A 108 -1.36 -10.88 3.15
N ALA A 109 -1.14 -9.73 3.81
CA ALA A 109 0.19 -9.14 3.97
C ALA A 109 1.06 -9.97 4.91
N ALA A 110 0.49 -10.41 6.04
CA ALA A 110 1.16 -11.33 6.96
C ALA A 110 1.56 -12.65 6.27
N ALA A 111 0.72 -13.19 5.38
CA ALA A 111 0.97 -14.45 4.68
C ALA A 111 2.15 -14.41 3.69
N VAL A 112 2.55 -13.22 3.23
CA VAL A 112 3.67 -13.06 2.27
C VAL A 112 4.94 -12.51 2.91
N ALA A 113 4.86 -12.04 4.15
CA ALA A 113 5.99 -11.50 4.88
C ALA A 113 6.96 -12.62 5.31
N THR A 114 8.25 -12.28 5.29
CA THR A 114 9.32 -13.12 5.85
C THR A 114 9.32 -13.09 7.37
N TYR A 115 8.86 -11.98 7.96
CA TYR A 115 8.73 -11.80 9.40
C TYR A 115 7.42 -11.09 9.73
N ILE A 116 6.74 -11.58 10.76
CA ILE A 116 5.57 -10.94 11.34
C ILE A 116 5.98 -10.45 12.74
N ALA A 117 5.91 -9.15 12.96
CA ALA A 117 6.21 -8.54 14.25
C ALA A 117 5.19 -8.94 15.32
N GLN A 118 5.60 -8.99 16.57
CA GLN A 118 4.71 -9.29 17.70
C GLN A 118 3.88 -8.08 18.11
N LYS A 119 4.41 -6.88 17.88
CA LYS A 119 3.73 -5.62 18.20
C LYS A 119 2.97 -5.06 17.00
N GLU A 120 1.99 -4.23 17.30
CA GLU A 120 1.13 -3.56 16.33
C GLU A 120 1.78 -2.25 15.84
N PHE A 121 1.37 -1.82 14.65
CA PHE A 121 1.70 -0.51 14.07
C PHE A 121 3.20 -0.17 14.14
N GLY A 122 3.54 1.08 14.52
CA GLY A 122 4.91 1.57 14.58
C GLY A 122 5.80 0.79 15.56
N ASP A 123 5.25 0.25 16.64
CA ASP A 123 6.02 -0.55 17.59
C ASP A 123 6.47 -1.88 16.97
N GLY A 124 5.64 -2.48 16.10
CA GLY A 124 6.00 -3.65 15.30
C GLY A 124 7.08 -3.35 14.26
N PHE A 125 7.04 -2.15 13.66
CA PHE A 125 8.09 -1.70 12.75
C PHE A 125 9.43 -1.51 13.47
N VAL A 126 9.44 -0.87 14.65
CA VAL A 126 10.65 -0.70 15.46
C VAL A 126 11.22 -2.06 15.88
N GLU A 127 10.36 -2.98 16.33
CA GLU A 127 10.78 -4.36 16.67
C GLU A 127 11.49 -5.05 15.49
N ALA A 128 10.93 -4.94 14.28
CA ALA A 128 11.53 -5.53 13.09
C ALA A 128 12.86 -4.85 12.73
N LEU A 129 12.94 -3.52 12.85
CA LEU A 129 14.19 -2.80 12.63
C LEU A 129 15.27 -3.24 13.63
N ASP A 130 14.98 -3.30 14.93
CA ASP A 130 15.95 -3.73 15.94
C ASP A 130 16.48 -5.15 15.65
N ARG A 131 15.62 -6.03 15.12
CA ARG A 131 15.99 -7.39 14.73
C ARG A 131 16.94 -7.43 13.53
N TYR A 132 16.70 -6.61 12.51
CA TYR A 132 17.42 -6.68 11.23
C TYR A 132 18.51 -5.61 11.07
N MET A 133 18.57 -4.59 11.93
CA MET A 133 19.60 -3.53 11.90
C MET A 133 21.03 -4.08 11.80
N PRO A 134 21.43 -5.13 12.57
CA PRO A 134 22.78 -5.67 12.46
C PRO A 134 23.14 -6.19 11.07
N TYR A 135 22.16 -6.77 10.35
CA TYR A 135 22.37 -7.27 8.98
C TYR A 135 22.79 -6.16 8.01
N PHE A 136 22.30 -4.94 8.20
CA PHE A 136 22.61 -3.79 7.34
C PHE A 136 23.86 -3.03 7.77
N LEU A 137 24.21 -3.06 9.07
CA LEU A 137 25.39 -2.36 9.58
C LEU A 137 26.70 -3.15 9.41
N GLU A 138 26.62 -4.47 9.18
CA GLU A 138 27.77 -5.36 9.00
C GLU A 138 28.18 -5.58 7.52
N ARG A 139 27.47 -4.95 6.56
CA ARG A 139 27.76 -5.03 5.12
C ARG A 139 28.50 -3.80 4.59
#